data_AF-A0A8D8XUN0-F1
#
_entry.id   AF-A0A8D8XUN0-F1
#
_cell.length_a   1.000
_cell.length_b   1.000
_cell.length_c   1.000
_cell.angle_alpha   90.00
_cell.angle_beta   90.00
_cell.angle_gamma   90.00
#
_symmetry.space_group_name_H-M   'P 1'
#
loop_
_entity.id
_entity.type
_entity.pdbx_description
1 polymer ?
#
loop_
_entity_poly.entity_id
_entity_poly.type
_entity_poly.pdbx_seq_one_letter_code
_entity_poly.pdbx_strand_id
1 'polypeptide(L)'
;MEYRTPHVLFLFVIVFYFGVFLNDYSHAQLIDPRQSVPGWTENCISCICEASSGCNETVGCIEGNYCGMFLIGEEYWRDADSPVLDGDDPSRPKAFERCALDPFCTSKAVNRYIQKFAQDCNRDRFVNCDDHVRLHYLGRTQCSIRIQHLPYYQTFQNCMRQLTTESRG
;
A
#
# COMPACT_ATOMS: atom_id res chain seq x y z
N MET A 1 -60.14 -53.41 10.18
CA MET A 1 -59.53 -54.05 9.01
C MET A 1 -58.26 -53.30 8.70
N GLU A 2 -57.16 -54.01 8.82
CA GLU A 2 -55.80 -53.53 8.69
C GLU A 2 -55.38 -53.70 7.23
N TYR A 3 -54.88 -52.65 6.57
CA TYR A 3 -53.92 -52.81 5.46
C TYR A 3 -53.16 -51.50 5.17
N ARG A 4 -51.97 -51.42 5.79
CA ARG A 4 -50.65 -51.14 5.19
C ARG A 4 -50.54 -50.04 4.11
N THR A 5 -49.87 -48.95 4.51
CA THR A 5 -49.19 -47.94 3.66
C THR A 5 -47.98 -48.51 2.90
N PRO A 6 -47.67 -47.99 1.70
CA PRO A 6 -46.37 -47.34 1.46
C PRO A 6 -46.53 -46.03 0.65
N HIS A 7 -46.00 -44.89 1.11
CA HIS A 7 -44.61 -44.41 0.94
C HIS A 7 -44.38 -43.57 -0.33
N VAL A 8 -43.92 -42.33 -0.05
CA VAL A 8 -43.08 -41.45 -0.88
C VAL A 8 -43.75 -40.75 -2.06
N LEU A 9 -44.31 -39.55 -1.84
CA LEU A 9 -44.44 -38.51 -2.89
C LEU A 9 -44.89 -37.14 -2.34
N PHE A 10 -44.38 -36.71 -1.18
CA PHE A 10 -44.78 -35.42 -0.58
C PHE A 10 -43.63 -34.64 0.07
N LEU A 11 -42.42 -34.69 -0.50
CA LEU A 11 -41.25 -33.93 0.00
C LEU A 11 -40.39 -33.32 -1.11
N PHE A 12 -40.98 -32.70 -2.15
CA PHE A 12 -40.17 -32.00 -3.16
C PHE A 12 -40.57 -30.56 -3.48
N VAL A 13 -41.55 -29.96 -2.80
CA VAL A 13 -41.99 -28.57 -3.14
C VAL A 13 -41.66 -27.52 -2.08
N ILE A 14 -41.06 -27.88 -0.93
CA ILE A 14 -40.78 -26.92 0.16
C ILE A 14 -39.29 -26.50 0.26
N VAL A 15 -38.39 -27.05 -0.56
CA VAL A 15 -36.95 -26.71 -0.48
C VAL A 15 -36.55 -25.53 -1.38
N PHE A 16 -37.41 -25.04 -2.27
CA PHE A 16 -37.07 -23.95 -3.20
C PHE A 16 -37.53 -22.54 -2.78
N TYR A 17 -38.27 -22.37 -1.69
CA TYR A 17 -38.77 -21.04 -1.26
C TYR A 17 -38.07 -20.44 -0.03
N PHE A 18 -37.11 -21.14 0.58
CA PHE A 18 -36.25 -20.58 1.64
C PHE A 18 -34.77 -20.49 1.21
N GLY A 19 -34.53 -20.29 -0.09
CA GLY A 19 -33.21 -20.26 -0.69
C GLY A 19 -32.59 -18.86 -0.87
N VAL A 20 -33.10 -17.81 -0.22
CA VAL A 20 -32.47 -16.47 -0.23
C VAL A 20 -32.69 -15.77 1.11
N PHE A 21 -31.99 -16.20 2.15
CA PHE A 21 -31.68 -15.32 3.28
C PHE A 21 -30.20 -14.98 3.19
N LEU A 22 -29.98 -13.83 2.54
CA LEU A 22 -28.91 -12.86 2.72
C LEU A 22 -27.66 -13.44 3.38
N ASN A 23 -26.64 -13.71 2.57
CA ASN A 23 -25.27 -13.51 3.04
C ASN A 23 -25.20 -12.06 3.55
N ASP A 24 -25.23 -11.88 4.87
CA ASP A 24 -24.69 -10.68 5.50
C ASP A 24 -23.19 -10.66 5.19
N TYR A 25 -22.85 -10.18 3.99
CA TYR A 25 -21.52 -9.74 3.63
C TYR A 25 -21.21 -8.50 4.46
N SER A 26 -20.88 -8.74 5.73
CA SER A 26 -20.05 -7.84 6.51
C SER A 26 -18.73 -7.73 5.77
N HIS A 27 -18.62 -6.80 4.82
CA HIS A 27 -17.34 -6.35 4.27
C HIS A 27 -16.65 -5.47 5.32
N ALA A 28 -16.40 -6.04 6.50
CA ALA A 28 -15.20 -5.68 7.22
C ALA A 28 -14.10 -6.45 6.48
N GLN A 29 -13.36 -5.74 5.61
CA GLN A 29 -12.21 -6.31 4.94
C GLN A 29 -11.24 -6.80 6.02
N LEU A 30 -11.17 -8.12 6.18
CA LEU A 30 -10.08 -8.76 6.91
C LEU A 30 -8.81 -8.42 6.13
N ILE A 31 -7.97 -7.55 6.68
CA ILE A 31 -6.60 -7.34 6.19
C ILE A 31 -5.96 -8.74 6.14
N ASP A 32 -5.64 -9.24 4.95
CA ASP A 32 -4.96 -10.53 4.80
C ASP A 32 -3.58 -10.43 5.48
N PRO A 33 -3.33 -11.14 6.59
CA PRO A 33 -2.05 -11.09 7.28
C PRO A 33 -0.89 -11.65 6.46
N ARG A 34 -1.17 -12.29 5.30
CA ARG A 34 -0.14 -12.86 4.41
C ARG A 34 0.39 -11.87 3.37
N GLN A 35 -0.12 -10.63 3.31
CA GLN A 35 0.32 -9.61 2.35
C GLN A 35 1.02 -8.40 2.99
N SER A 36 1.37 -8.44 4.28
CA SER A 36 2.21 -7.39 4.85
C SER A 36 3.68 -7.58 4.42
N VAL A 37 4.20 -6.65 3.63
CA VAL A 37 5.63 -6.62 3.28
C VAL A 37 6.46 -6.51 4.57
N PRO A 38 7.46 -7.39 4.80
CA PRO A 38 8.29 -7.31 5.99
C PRO A 38 8.94 -5.93 6.17
N GLY A 39 8.86 -5.39 7.38
CA GLY A 39 9.41 -4.07 7.71
C GLY A 39 8.67 -2.88 7.09
N TRP A 40 7.55 -3.10 6.40
CA TRP A 40 6.67 -2.03 5.94
C TRP A 40 5.66 -1.67 7.03
N THR A 41 5.90 -0.55 7.71
CA THR A 41 5.11 -0.08 8.87
C THR A 41 4.75 1.39 8.71
N GLU A 42 3.83 1.90 9.54
CA GLU A 42 3.50 3.33 9.62
C GLU A 42 4.74 4.19 9.89
N ASN A 43 5.61 3.77 10.80
CA ASN A 43 6.88 4.45 11.06
C ASN A 43 7.77 4.49 9.81
N CYS A 44 7.79 3.41 9.04
CA CYS A 44 8.61 3.31 7.84
C CYS A 44 8.19 4.34 6.78
N ILE A 45 6.91 4.34 6.41
CA ILE A 45 6.38 5.28 5.41
C ILE A 45 6.47 6.73 5.91
N SER A 46 6.24 6.97 7.20
CA SER A 46 6.36 8.31 7.81
C SER A 46 7.79 8.84 7.71
N CYS A 47 8.80 8.02 8.00
CA CYS A 47 10.19 8.47 7.90
C CYS A 47 10.71 8.59 6.45
N ILE A 48 10.12 7.86 5.50
CA ILE A 48 10.39 8.08 4.06
C ILE A 48 9.83 9.44 3.63
N CYS A 49 8.61 9.76 4.04
CA CYS A 49 7.98 11.06 3.82
C CYS A 49 8.80 12.22 4.42
N GLU A 50 9.28 12.06 5.66
CA GLU A 50 10.14 13.04 6.34
C GLU A 50 11.46 13.23 5.56
N ALA A 51 12.07 12.14 5.12
CA ALA A 51 13.30 12.19 4.32
C ALA A 51 13.12 12.85 2.95
N SER A 52 11.96 12.65 2.30
CA SER A 52 11.67 13.23 1.00
C SER A 52 11.48 14.74 1.05
N SER A 53 10.63 15.25 1.95
CA SER A 53 10.22 16.67 1.93
C SER A 53 10.02 17.30 3.32
N GLY A 54 10.36 16.58 4.39
CA GLY A 54 9.90 16.93 5.74
C GLY A 54 8.39 16.72 5.91
N CYS A 55 7.83 15.74 5.20
CA CYS A 55 6.40 15.51 5.10
C CYS A 55 5.56 16.75 4.75
N ASN A 56 6.09 17.63 3.91
CA ASN A 56 5.42 18.87 3.57
C ASN A 56 4.36 18.65 2.49
N GLU A 57 3.09 18.53 2.89
CA GLU A 57 1.93 18.35 2.00
C GLU A 57 1.69 19.52 1.02
N THR A 58 2.32 20.68 1.25
CA THR A 58 2.20 21.85 0.38
C THR A 58 3.21 21.86 -0.77
N VAL A 59 4.15 20.91 -0.79
CA VAL A 59 5.14 20.79 -1.86
C VAL A 59 4.42 20.44 -3.16
N GLY A 60 4.57 21.32 -4.16
CA GLY A 60 4.08 21.10 -5.51
C GLY A 60 4.94 20.08 -6.28
N CYS A 61 5.01 20.26 -7.59
CA CYS A 61 5.97 19.54 -8.42
C CYS A 61 7.25 20.37 -8.59
N ILE A 62 8.40 19.73 -8.40
CA ILE A 62 9.73 20.35 -8.53
C ILE A 62 10.43 19.88 -9.82
N GLU A 63 11.66 20.33 -10.03
CA GLU A 63 12.49 19.94 -11.17
C GLU A 63 12.56 18.40 -11.32
N GLY A 64 12.48 17.91 -12.55
CA GLY A 64 12.40 16.47 -12.84
C GLY A 64 11.00 15.86 -12.68
N ASN A 65 9.97 16.68 -12.47
CA ASN A 65 8.57 16.25 -12.30
C ASN A 65 8.33 15.32 -11.10
N TYR A 66 9.12 15.49 -10.04
CA TYR A 66 8.85 14.87 -8.74
C TYR A 66 7.83 15.72 -7.98
N CYS A 67 6.77 15.10 -7.44
CA CYS A 67 5.64 15.82 -6.88
C CYS A 67 5.28 15.36 -5.46
N GLY A 68 4.78 16.30 -4.66
CA GLY A 68 4.16 16.05 -3.36
C GLY A 68 5.12 15.66 -2.25
N MET A 69 4.57 15.30 -1.09
CA MET A 69 5.36 15.07 0.12
C MET A 69 6.33 13.88 0.03
N PHE A 70 6.09 12.92 -0.86
CA PHE A 70 7.00 11.79 -1.10
C PHE A 70 8.00 12.05 -2.23
N LEU A 71 7.85 13.14 -2.99
CA LEU A 71 8.64 13.43 -4.19
C LEU A 71 8.70 12.24 -5.16
N ILE A 72 7.55 11.63 -5.46
CA ILE A 72 7.47 10.55 -6.47
C ILE A 72 7.40 11.14 -7.87
N GLY A 73 7.93 10.41 -8.86
CA GLY A 73 7.80 10.74 -10.29
C GLY A 73 6.68 9.97 -10.98
N GLU A 74 6.34 10.37 -12.21
CA GLU A 74 5.26 9.74 -12.98
C GLU A 74 5.51 8.26 -13.28
N GLU A 75 6.77 7.87 -13.54
CA GLU A 75 7.10 6.46 -13.78
C GLU A 75 6.91 5.60 -12.53
N TYR A 76 7.29 6.13 -11.36
CA TYR A 76 7.03 5.48 -10.07
C TYR A 76 5.53 5.25 -9.87
N TRP A 77 4.72 6.29 -10.12
CA TRP A 77 3.27 6.22 -10.02
C TRP A 77 2.66 5.20 -10.99
N ARG A 78 3.14 5.15 -12.23
CA ARG A 78 2.72 4.16 -13.23
C ARG A 78 3.09 2.73 -12.82
N ASP A 79 4.29 2.55 -12.31
CA ASP A 79 4.77 1.28 -11.79
C ASP A 79 3.94 0.80 -10.58
N ALA A 80 3.39 1.73 -9.81
CA ALA A 80 2.45 1.51 -8.71
C ALA A 80 0.99 1.26 -9.17
N ASP A 81 0.78 0.90 -10.44
CA ASP A 81 -0.53 0.68 -11.06
C ASP A 81 -1.42 1.93 -11.07
N SER A 82 -0.80 3.10 -11.24
CA SER A 82 -1.46 4.38 -11.49
C SER A 82 -2.66 4.67 -10.58
N PRO A 83 -2.50 4.65 -9.25
CA PRO A 83 -3.61 4.96 -8.34
C PRO A 83 -4.11 6.38 -8.60
N VAL A 84 -5.39 6.58 -8.47
CA VAL A 84 -6.02 7.90 -8.60
C VAL A 84 -6.95 8.14 -7.42
N LEU A 85 -7.40 9.39 -7.30
CA LEU A 85 -8.46 9.78 -6.38
C LEU A 85 -9.74 8.99 -6.67
N ASP A 86 -10.61 8.83 -5.67
CA ASP A 86 -11.85 8.08 -5.84
C ASP A 86 -12.75 8.72 -6.91
N GLY A 87 -13.19 7.90 -7.87
CA GLY A 87 -13.97 8.35 -9.02
C GLY A 87 -13.18 9.08 -10.11
N ASP A 88 -11.85 9.12 -10.01
CA ASP A 88 -10.95 9.64 -11.05
C ASP A 88 -10.49 8.54 -12.02
N ASP A 89 -9.82 8.91 -13.11
CA ASP A 89 -9.37 8.03 -14.18
C ASP A 89 -7.85 8.16 -14.39
N PRO A 90 -7.08 7.06 -14.45
CA PRO A 90 -5.62 7.11 -14.62
C PRO A 90 -5.17 7.68 -15.98
N SER A 91 -6.04 7.71 -16.99
CA SER A 91 -5.76 8.30 -18.31
C SER A 91 -6.09 9.80 -18.40
N ARG A 92 -6.68 10.39 -17.35
CA ARG A 92 -6.98 11.82 -17.30
C ARG A 92 -5.68 12.64 -17.43
N PRO A 93 -5.69 13.76 -18.18
CA PRO A 93 -4.59 14.71 -18.14
C PRO A 93 -4.30 15.17 -16.70
N LYS A 94 -3.04 15.04 -16.28
CA LYS A 94 -2.57 15.33 -14.92
C LYS A 94 -3.05 14.38 -13.81
N ALA A 95 -3.48 13.16 -14.14
CA ALA A 95 -3.87 12.16 -13.14
C ALA A 95 -2.74 11.87 -12.14
N PHE A 96 -1.49 11.80 -12.62
CA PHE A 96 -0.31 11.65 -11.78
C PHE A 96 -0.17 12.79 -10.77
N GLU A 97 -0.11 14.05 -11.22
CA GLU A 97 0.11 15.19 -10.33
C GLU A 97 -1.02 15.33 -9.31
N ARG A 98 -2.27 15.09 -9.73
CA ARG A 98 -3.41 15.10 -8.82
C ARG A 98 -3.28 14.05 -7.71
N CYS A 99 -2.82 12.85 -8.05
CA CYS A 99 -2.58 11.81 -7.06
C CYS A 99 -1.36 12.12 -6.18
N ALA A 100 -0.26 12.57 -6.78
CA ALA A 100 0.99 12.83 -6.08
C ALA A 100 0.87 13.99 -5.07
N LEU A 101 0.00 14.97 -5.35
CA LEU A 101 -0.29 16.11 -4.48
C LEU A 101 -1.39 15.83 -3.44
N ASP A 102 -2.09 14.70 -3.52
CA ASP A 102 -3.07 14.29 -2.51
C ASP A 102 -2.45 13.32 -1.51
N PRO A 103 -2.48 13.61 -0.19
CA PRO A 103 -1.81 12.80 0.83
C PRO A 103 -2.19 11.32 0.83
N PHE A 104 -3.46 11.01 0.62
CA PHE A 104 -3.95 9.64 0.64
C PHE A 104 -3.57 8.89 -0.65
N CYS A 105 -3.71 9.53 -1.79
CA CYS A 105 -3.39 8.94 -3.08
C CYS A 105 -1.89 8.70 -3.25
N THR A 106 -1.05 9.67 -2.87
CA THR A 106 0.41 9.52 -2.94
C THR A 106 0.89 8.42 -1.99
N SER A 107 0.33 8.33 -0.78
CA SER A 107 0.63 7.23 0.16
C SER A 107 0.20 5.88 -0.40
N LYS A 108 -0.94 5.81 -1.08
CA LYS A 108 -1.40 4.61 -1.80
C LYS A 108 -0.44 4.22 -2.93
N ALA A 109 0.12 5.19 -3.66
CA ALA A 109 1.14 4.92 -4.67
C ALA A 109 2.42 4.33 -4.07
N VAL A 110 2.94 4.93 -3.00
CA VAL A 110 4.11 4.39 -2.30
C VAL A 110 3.85 2.98 -1.76
N ASN A 111 2.71 2.77 -1.08
CA ASN A 111 2.30 1.45 -0.59
C ASN A 111 2.30 0.39 -1.69
N ARG A 112 1.67 0.68 -2.84
CA ARG A 112 1.61 -0.26 -3.98
C ARG A 112 2.98 -0.51 -4.58
N TYR A 113 3.82 0.52 -4.72
CA TYR A 113 5.18 0.38 -5.24
C TYR A 113 6.02 -0.55 -4.35
N ILE A 114 5.97 -0.34 -3.02
CA ILE A 114 6.68 -1.21 -2.07
C ILE A 114 6.12 -2.63 -2.10
N GLN A 115 4.80 -2.82 -2.10
CA GLN A 115 4.18 -4.15 -2.24
C GLN A 115 4.63 -4.90 -3.49
N LYS A 116 4.85 -4.18 -4.59
CA LYS A 116 5.21 -4.78 -5.88
C LYS A 116 6.70 -5.06 -6.04
N PHE A 117 7.55 -4.25 -5.40
CA PHE A 117 8.99 -4.24 -5.69
C PHE A 117 9.90 -4.44 -4.47
N ALA A 118 9.35 -4.68 -3.28
CA ALA A 118 10.12 -5.01 -2.09
C ALA A 118 11.14 -6.11 -2.39
N GLN A 119 12.41 -5.82 -2.12
CA GLN A 119 13.55 -6.70 -2.38
C GLN A 119 14.72 -6.30 -1.48
N ASP A 120 15.69 -7.19 -1.31
CA ASP A 120 16.91 -6.92 -0.54
C ASP A 120 17.81 -5.97 -1.34
N CYS A 121 17.77 -4.70 -0.98
CA CYS A 121 18.47 -3.63 -1.68
C CYS A 121 19.89 -3.49 -1.15
N ASN A 122 20.08 -3.57 0.17
CA ASN A 122 21.37 -3.35 0.82
C ASN A 122 22.27 -4.62 0.87
N ARG A 123 21.74 -5.78 0.47
CA ARG A 123 22.37 -7.11 0.40
C ARG A 123 22.71 -7.69 1.77
N ASP A 124 21.91 -7.38 2.79
CA ASP A 124 22.06 -7.91 4.15
C ASP A 124 21.27 -9.20 4.40
N ARG A 125 20.56 -9.71 3.38
CA ARG A 125 19.70 -10.91 3.36
C ARG A 125 18.35 -10.74 4.06
N PHE A 126 18.02 -9.53 4.51
CA PHE A 126 16.71 -9.20 5.03
C PHE A 126 16.04 -8.19 4.11
N VAL A 127 14.71 -8.26 4.04
CA VAL A 127 13.91 -7.20 3.42
C VAL A 127 13.23 -6.47 4.56
N ASN A 128 13.58 -5.20 4.75
CA ASN A 128 13.06 -4.39 5.84
C ASN A 128 12.94 -2.91 5.43
N CYS A 129 12.63 -2.03 6.40
CA CYS A 129 12.45 -0.61 6.12
C CYS A 129 13.67 0.09 5.51
N ASP A 130 14.90 -0.37 5.83
CA ASP A 130 16.13 0.12 5.20
C ASP A 130 16.16 -0.14 3.69
N ASP A 131 15.57 -1.24 3.25
CA ASP A 131 15.42 -1.55 1.82
C ASP A 131 14.35 -0.69 1.18
N HIS A 132 13.20 -0.51 1.86
CA HIS A 132 12.08 0.28 1.33
C HIS A 132 12.45 1.74 1.10
N VAL A 133 13.23 2.35 2.01
CA VAL A 133 13.72 3.74 1.82
C VAL A 133 14.69 3.86 0.63
N ARG A 134 15.52 2.83 0.37
CA ARG A 134 16.42 2.79 -0.79
C ARG A 134 15.65 2.57 -2.07
N LEU A 135 14.68 1.66 -2.03
CA LEU A 135 13.79 1.34 -3.13
C LEU A 135 12.97 2.58 -3.54
N HIS A 136 12.48 3.35 -2.58
CA HIS A 136 11.79 4.62 -2.83
C HIS A 136 12.67 5.63 -3.55
N TYR A 137 13.90 5.82 -3.07
CA TYR A 137 14.80 6.87 -3.56
C TYR A 137 15.47 6.54 -4.90
N LEU A 138 15.87 5.28 -5.09
CA LEU A 138 16.67 4.85 -6.25
C LEU A 138 15.83 4.11 -7.30
N GLY A 139 14.61 3.71 -6.95
CA GLY A 139 13.80 2.80 -7.74
C GLY A 139 14.32 1.36 -7.73
N ARG A 140 13.51 0.45 -8.27
CA ARG A 140 13.75 -1.00 -8.27
C ARG A 140 15.10 -1.42 -8.84
N THR A 141 15.57 -0.79 -9.91
CA THR A 141 16.76 -1.27 -10.65
C THR A 141 18.07 -0.86 -10.00
N GLN A 142 18.08 0.23 -9.23
CA GLN A 142 19.30 0.85 -8.72
C GLN A 142 19.39 0.84 -7.19
N CYS A 143 18.44 0.21 -6.47
CA CYS A 143 18.37 0.33 -5.02
C CYS A 143 19.57 -0.22 -4.23
N SER A 144 20.49 -0.96 -4.88
CA SER A 144 21.77 -1.36 -4.29
C SER A 144 22.86 -0.28 -4.29
N ILE A 145 22.61 0.90 -4.88
CA ILE A 145 23.53 2.03 -4.78
C ILE A 145 23.61 2.50 -3.31
N ARG A 146 24.83 2.80 -2.86
CA ARG A 146 25.09 3.24 -1.48
C ARG A 146 24.66 4.69 -1.28
N ILE A 147 23.64 4.91 -0.47
CA ILE A 147 23.08 6.23 -0.15
C ILE A 147 23.32 6.69 1.29
N GLN A 148 24.11 5.97 2.08
CA GLN A 148 24.28 6.25 3.52
C GLN A 148 24.84 7.66 3.83
N HIS A 149 25.55 8.24 2.86
CA HIS A 149 26.13 9.57 2.98
C HIS A 149 25.19 10.69 2.53
N LEU A 150 24.05 10.37 1.91
CA LEU A 150 23.11 11.36 1.40
C LEU A 150 22.26 11.92 2.54
N PRO A 151 21.95 13.23 2.53
CA PRO A 151 21.08 13.86 3.52
C PRO A 151 19.72 13.15 3.65
N TYR A 152 19.11 12.75 2.54
CA TYR A 152 17.86 11.97 2.51
C TYR A 152 17.92 10.75 3.45
N TYR A 153 18.94 9.90 3.31
CA TYR A 153 19.05 8.68 4.11
C TYR A 153 19.39 8.99 5.58
N GLN A 154 20.19 10.04 5.84
CA GLN A 154 20.51 10.47 7.20
C GLN A 154 19.26 10.99 7.93
N THR A 155 18.43 11.79 7.26
CA THR A 155 17.13 12.26 7.78
C THR A 155 16.22 11.08 8.11
N PHE A 156 16.09 10.13 7.17
CA PHE A 156 15.34 8.89 7.41
C PHE A 156 15.83 8.14 8.66
N GLN A 157 17.13 7.90 8.78
CA GLN A 157 17.70 7.18 9.93
C GLN A 157 17.48 7.92 11.25
N ASN A 158 17.54 9.26 11.24
CA ASN A 158 17.26 10.08 12.41
C ASN A 158 15.79 9.92 12.85
N CYS A 159 14.86 10.03 11.91
CA CYS A 159 13.42 9.84 12.16
C CYS A 159 13.14 8.44 12.74
N MET A 160 13.70 7.39 12.13
CA MET A 160 13.50 6.01 12.62
C MET A 160 14.00 5.84 14.07
N ARG A 161 15.15 6.44 14.42
CA ARG A 161 15.67 6.39 15.80
C ARG A 161 14.74 7.08 16.80
N GLN A 162 14.16 8.22 16.43
CA GLN A 162 13.24 8.97 17.31
C GLN A 162 11.97 8.16 17.60
N LEU A 163 11.31 7.64 16.56
CA LEU A 163 10.08 6.85 16.72
C LEU A 163 10.28 5.53 17.49
N THR A 164 11.46 4.91 17.38
CA THR A 164 11.80 3.72 18.20
C THR A 164 12.06 4.02 19.67
N THR A 165 12.33 5.29 20.01
CA THR A 165 12.57 5.73 21.39
C THR A 165 11.25 6.11 22.07
N GLU A 166 10.35 6.78 21.34
CA GLU A 166 9.03 7.17 21.83
C GLU A 166 8.11 5.98 22.11
N SER A 167 8.24 4.89 21.34
CA SER A 167 7.49 3.64 21.56
C SER A 167 7.94 2.82 22.79
N ARG A 168 8.98 3.26 23.51
CA ARG A 168 9.51 2.62 24.72
C ARG A 168 9.35 3.45 26.00
N GLY A 169 8.83 4.68 25.91
CA GLY A 169 8.54 5.56 27.04
C GLY A 169 7.07 5.56 27.40
#